data_AF-A0A423TWV9-F1
#
_entry.id   AF-A0A423TWV9-F1
#
_cell.length_a   1.000
_cell.length_b   1.000
_cell.length_c   1.000
_cell.angle_alpha   90.00
_cell.angle_beta   90.00
_cell.angle_gamma   90.00
#
_symmetry.space_group_name_H-M   'P 1'
#
loop_
_entity.id
_entity.type
_entity.pdbx_description
1 polymer ?
#
loop_
_entity_poly.entity_id
_entity_poly.type
_entity_poly.pdbx_seq_one_letter_code
_entity_poly.pdbx_strand_id
1 'polypeptide(L)'
;MDQLPQHIHGSSTDKSKFLKSTVLGTVAGFLIPVLLPFFHLGIISHLWDEFNYKVDRKGCSCSCWDTIFKGIYERGPSGYKHIYFNITSNTFKIWMVTVLSILLIYESVKRTLRLHFSGQLRKSMLVLLIASVYPHYYSWWSYFNYWNDDFYRQWNHQLFFSITELISTLAVVYLLDK
;
A
#
# COMPACT_ATOMS: atom_id res chain seq x y z
N MET A 1 25.91 48.56 -31.52
CA MET A 1 25.68 48.05 -30.15
C MET A 1 24.52 47.08 -30.26
N ASP A 2 24.79 45.81 -30.56
CA ASP A 2 23.79 44.75 -30.54
C ASP A 2 24.51 43.47 -30.11
N GLN A 3 24.36 43.09 -28.84
CA GLN A 3 24.76 41.77 -28.34
C GLN A 3 23.50 40.90 -28.28
N LEU A 4 23.48 39.85 -29.11
CA LEU A 4 22.51 38.76 -29.04
C LEU A 4 22.57 38.06 -27.66
N PRO A 5 21.43 37.57 -27.13
CA PRO A 5 21.41 36.82 -25.90
C PRO A 5 21.98 35.40 -26.09
N GLN A 6 22.86 35.02 -25.16
CA GLN A 6 23.55 33.75 -25.09
C GLN A 6 22.58 32.56 -24.95
N HIS A 7 22.72 31.59 -25.85
CA HIS A 7 22.13 30.26 -25.75
C HIS A 7 22.63 29.56 -24.47
N ILE A 8 21.74 29.30 -23.51
CA ILE A 8 22.02 28.55 -22.29
C ILE A 8 22.20 27.07 -22.68
N HIS A 9 23.44 26.66 -22.91
CA HIS A 9 23.81 25.25 -23.06
C HIS A 9 23.90 24.61 -21.66
N GLY A 10 22.80 24.04 -21.17
CA GLY A 10 22.81 23.25 -19.94
C GLY A 10 23.76 22.06 -20.06
N SER A 11 24.83 22.05 -19.27
CA SER A 11 25.90 21.05 -19.24
C SER A 11 25.39 19.64 -18.96
N SER A 12 25.91 18.63 -19.67
CA SER A 12 25.50 17.22 -19.53
C SER A 12 25.77 16.66 -18.12
N THR A 13 26.76 17.21 -17.43
CA THR A 13 27.11 16.86 -16.05
C THR A 13 26.03 17.26 -15.05
N ASP A 14 25.29 18.33 -15.34
CA ASP A 14 24.25 18.86 -14.46
C ASP A 14 22.94 18.05 -14.60
N LYS A 15 22.60 17.67 -15.84
CA LYS A 15 21.51 16.72 -16.11
C LYS A 15 21.75 15.35 -15.46
N SER A 16 22.99 14.86 -15.48
CA SER A 16 23.38 13.60 -14.85
C SER A 16 23.24 13.62 -13.32
N LYS A 17 23.66 14.71 -12.67
CA LYS A 17 23.48 14.89 -11.22
C LYS A 17 22.01 15.01 -10.83
N PHE A 18 21.23 15.79 -11.60
CA PHE A 18 19.79 15.94 -11.38
C PHE A 18 19.03 14.61 -11.54
N LEU A 19 19.37 13.83 -12.57
CA LEU A 19 18.77 12.52 -12.82
C LEU A 19 19.09 11.53 -11.68
N LYS A 20 20.35 11.47 -11.23
CA LYS A 20 20.76 10.63 -10.09
C LYS A 20 20.05 11.01 -8.80
N SER A 21 19.94 12.31 -8.50
CA SER A 21 19.24 12.82 -7.32
C SER A 21 17.74 12.48 -7.35
N THR A 22 17.09 12.65 -8.51
CA THR A 22 15.67 12.35 -8.71
C THR A 22 15.39 10.85 -8.59
N VAL A 23 16.23 10.00 -9.18
CA VAL A 23 16.11 8.54 -9.08
C VAL A 23 16.33 8.09 -7.63
N LEU A 24 17.36 8.60 -6.95
CA LEU A 24 17.63 8.27 -5.56
C LEU A 24 16.48 8.68 -4.63
N GLY A 25 15.94 9.89 -4.79
CA GLY A 25 14.79 10.36 -4.02
C GLY A 25 13.54 9.53 -4.26
N THR A 26 13.31 9.12 -5.52
CA THR A 26 12.18 8.24 -5.87
C THR A 26 12.35 6.87 -5.22
N VAL A 27 13.51 6.23 -5.39
CA VAL A 27 13.80 4.92 -4.80
C VAL A 27 13.70 4.96 -3.28
N ALA A 28 14.22 6.00 -2.63
CA ALA A 28 14.10 6.18 -1.18
C ALA A 28 12.64 6.38 -0.75
N GLY A 29 11.85 7.14 -1.50
CA GLY A 29 10.42 7.35 -1.25
C GLY A 29 9.58 6.07 -1.30
N PHE A 30 10.01 5.07 -2.09
CA PHE A 30 9.40 3.74 -2.10
C PHE A 30 9.98 2.81 -1.03
N LEU A 31 11.30 2.78 -0.86
CA LEU A 31 11.96 1.83 0.05
C LEU A 31 11.73 2.15 1.52
N ILE A 32 11.71 3.41 1.93
CA ILE A 32 11.59 3.78 3.35
C ILE A 32 10.24 3.34 3.95
N PRO A 33 9.07 3.65 3.36
CA PRO A 33 7.78 3.22 3.91
C PRO A 33 7.61 1.69 3.91
N VAL A 34 8.30 1.01 3.00
CA VAL A 34 8.34 -0.45 2.93
C VAL A 34 9.19 -0.99 4.08
N LEU A 35 10.46 -0.57 4.18
CA LEU A 35 11.48 -1.13 5.09
C LEU A 35 11.29 -0.75 6.57
N LEU A 36 10.79 0.46 6.86
CA LEU A 36 10.64 0.92 8.24
C LEU A 36 9.74 -0.01 9.08
N PRO A 37 8.61 -0.50 8.55
CA PRO A 37 7.75 -1.42 9.29
C PRO A 37 8.26 -2.86 9.28
N PHE A 38 9.05 -3.27 8.29
CA PHE A 38 9.81 -4.54 8.39
C PHE A 38 10.73 -4.53 9.61
N PHE A 39 11.45 -3.42 9.81
CA PHE A 39 12.33 -3.26 10.96
C PHE A 39 11.54 -3.23 12.27
N HIS A 40 10.45 -2.45 12.33
CA HIS A 40 9.60 -2.34 13.52
C HIS A 40 8.95 -3.68 13.90
N LEU A 41 8.34 -4.39 12.94
CA LEU A 41 7.73 -5.71 13.17
C LEU A 41 8.76 -6.78 13.50
N GLY A 42 9.95 -6.72 12.88
CA GLY A 42 11.05 -7.62 13.18
C GLY A 42 11.57 -7.46 14.62
N ILE A 43 11.75 -6.22 15.07
CA ILE A 43 12.12 -5.91 16.47
C ILE A 43 11.05 -6.42 17.43
N ILE A 44 9.77 -6.11 17.18
CA ILE A 44 8.67 -6.55 18.04
C ILE A 44 8.63 -8.08 18.11
N SER A 45 8.76 -8.76 16.96
CA SER A 45 8.78 -10.22 16.90
C SER A 45 9.94 -10.82 17.70
N HIS A 46 11.12 -10.20 17.67
CA HIS A 46 12.27 -10.68 18.43
C HIS A 46 12.10 -10.41 19.94
N LEU A 47 11.62 -9.22 20.32
CA LEU A 47 11.43 -8.85 21.72
C LEU A 47 10.37 -9.71 22.41
N TRP A 48 9.33 -10.14 21.69
CA TRP A 48 8.23 -10.93 22.24
C TRP A 48 8.35 -12.44 22.01
N ASP A 49 9.47 -12.93 21.48
CA ASP A 49 9.66 -14.35 21.15
C ASP A 49 9.52 -15.25 22.39
N GLU A 50 9.92 -14.77 23.56
CA GLU A 50 9.79 -15.49 24.84
C GLU A 50 8.33 -15.69 25.30
N PHE A 51 7.40 -14.87 24.80
CA PHE A 51 5.96 -15.00 25.07
C PHE A 51 5.23 -15.80 23.98
N ASN A 52 5.98 -16.32 23.00
CA ASN A 52 5.44 -17.05 21.88
C ASN A 52 5.29 -18.55 22.21
N TYR A 53 4.15 -19.15 21.86
CA TYR A 53 3.95 -20.60 21.94
C TYR A 53 3.44 -21.16 20.62
N LYS A 54 3.78 -22.41 20.29
CA LYS A 54 3.34 -23.02 19.03
C LYS A 54 1.83 -23.28 19.06
N VAL A 55 1.10 -22.61 18.17
CA VAL A 55 -0.33 -22.82 17.96
C VAL A 55 -0.56 -24.04 17.08
N ASP A 56 -1.34 -25.01 17.56
CA ASP A 56 -1.76 -26.14 16.72
C ASP A 56 -2.85 -25.71 15.74
N ARG A 57 -2.41 -25.33 14.53
CA ARG A 57 -3.29 -24.93 13.42
C ARG A 57 -4.15 -26.06 12.85
N LYS A 58 -3.90 -27.32 13.21
CA LYS A 58 -4.67 -28.47 12.72
C LYS A 58 -5.85 -28.81 13.64
N GLY A 59 -5.71 -28.55 14.93
CA GLY A 59 -6.73 -28.81 15.95
C GLY A 59 -7.56 -27.60 16.38
N CYS A 60 -7.15 -26.37 16.04
CA CYS A 60 -7.87 -25.16 16.45
C CYS A 60 -9.06 -24.86 15.51
N SER A 61 -10.21 -24.49 16.10
CA SER A 61 -11.38 -24.01 15.36
C SER A 61 -11.51 -22.48 15.41
N CYS A 62 -11.32 -21.87 16.58
CA CYS A 62 -11.48 -20.42 16.78
C CYS A 62 -10.26 -19.72 17.38
N SER A 63 -9.32 -20.45 17.98
CA SER A 63 -8.19 -19.94 18.77
C SER A 63 -6.84 -20.02 18.02
N CYS A 64 -6.85 -19.95 16.69
CA CYS A 64 -5.66 -20.15 15.84
C CYS A 64 -4.72 -18.93 15.76
N TRP A 65 -4.87 -17.96 16.68
CA TRP A 65 -4.25 -16.66 16.62
C TRP A 65 -2.83 -16.65 17.20
N ASP A 66 -2.01 -15.68 16.80
CA ASP A 66 -0.72 -15.43 17.46
C ASP A 66 -0.92 -15.17 18.95
N THR A 67 0.01 -15.70 19.71
CA THR A 67 -0.08 -15.74 21.16
C THR A 67 0.13 -14.37 21.79
N ILE A 68 0.86 -13.49 21.10
CA ILE A 68 1.28 -12.17 21.57
C ILE A 68 0.16 -11.15 21.37
N PHE A 69 -0.36 -11.05 20.14
CA PHE A 69 -1.26 -9.97 19.81
C PHE A 69 -2.73 -10.33 19.91
N LYS A 70 -3.13 -11.60 19.89
CA LYS A 70 -4.54 -11.98 19.97
C LYS A 70 -4.87 -13.16 20.89
N GLY A 71 -3.91 -14.06 21.13
CA GLY A 71 -4.07 -15.20 22.03
C GLY A 71 -4.26 -14.84 23.51
N ILE A 72 -3.81 -13.65 23.95
CA ILE A 72 -4.07 -13.14 25.31
C ILE A 72 -5.53 -12.67 25.47
N TYR A 73 -6.20 -12.28 24.37
CA TYR A 73 -7.58 -11.75 24.42
C TYR A 73 -8.63 -12.81 24.75
N GLU A 74 -8.35 -14.07 24.46
CA GLU A 74 -9.23 -15.19 24.85
C GLU A 74 -9.06 -15.60 26.32
N ARG A 75 -8.03 -15.08 27.01
CA ARG A 75 -7.66 -15.47 28.38
C ARG A 75 -7.93 -14.39 29.45
N GLY A 76 -8.60 -13.29 29.09
CA GLY A 76 -8.95 -12.20 30.02
C GLY A 76 -10.10 -11.31 29.49
N PRO A 77 -10.57 -10.31 30.26
CA PRO A 77 -11.64 -9.41 29.82
C PRO A 77 -11.13 -8.48 28.70
N SER A 78 -11.23 -8.93 27.45
CA SER A 78 -10.86 -8.13 26.29
C SER A 78 -12.00 -7.21 25.87
N GLY A 79 -11.76 -5.90 25.86
CA GLY A 79 -12.66 -4.92 25.24
C GLY A 79 -12.71 -5.04 23.71
N TYR A 80 -13.71 -4.42 23.10
CA TYR A 80 -13.81 -4.31 21.64
C TYR A 80 -12.60 -3.57 21.04
N LYS A 81 -12.07 -4.10 19.93
CA LYS A 81 -11.05 -3.44 19.13
C LYS A 81 -11.47 -3.35 17.68
N HIS A 82 -11.07 -2.26 17.03
CA HIS A 82 -11.38 -1.99 15.63
C HIS A 82 -10.64 -2.91 14.65
N ILE A 83 -9.43 -3.37 14.99
CA ILE A 83 -8.60 -4.21 14.14
C ILE A 83 -7.92 -5.27 15.00
N TYR A 84 -7.99 -6.50 14.52
CA TYR A 84 -7.27 -7.65 15.06
C TYR A 84 -6.22 -8.04 14.03
N PHE A 85 -4.95 -8.13 14.44
CA PHE A 85 -3.88 -8.54 13.55
C PHE A 85 -3.01 -9.63 14.18
N ASN A 86 -2.55 -10.54 13.34
CA ASN A 86 -1.70 -11.67 13.67
C ASN A 86 -0.25 -11.30 13.34
N ILE A 87 0.72 -11.49 14.24
CA ILE A 87 2.16 -11.30 13.96
C ILE A 87 2.72 -12.59 13.34
N THR A 88 2.67 -12.68 12.01
CA THR A 88 3.19 -13.81 11.23
C THR A 88 3.92 -13.33 9.98
N SER A 89 4.55 -14.23 9.23
CA SER A 89 5.13 -13.86 7.93
C SER A 89 4.09 -13.32 6.93
N ASN A 90 2.80 -13.63 7.11
CA ASN A 90 1.72 -13.08 6.29
C ASN A 90 1.50 -11.58 6.56
N THR A 91 1.82 -11.07 7.76
CA THR A 91 1.75 -9.64 8.10
C THR A 91 2.63 -8.81 7.18
N PHE A 92 3.77 -9.36 6.75
CA PHE A 92 4.62 -8.70 5.76
C PHE A 92 3.95 -8.56 4.39
N LYS A 93 3.18 -9.56 3.96
CA LYS A 93 2.42 -9.49 2.69
C LYS A 93 1.33 -8.42 2.76
N ILE A 94 0.59 -8.38 3.86
CA ILE A 94 -0.42 -7.36 4.15
C ILE A 94 0.22 -5.97 4.11
N TRP A 95 1.39 -5.82 4.73
CA TRP A 95 2.09 -4.54 4.77
C TRP A 95 2.52 -4.08 3.37
N MET A 96 3.15 -4.96 2.59
CA MET A 96 3.56 -4.66 1.21
C MET A 96 2.40 -4.17 0.36
N VAL A 97 1.26 -4.85 0.41
CA VAL A 97 0.05 -4.45 -0.35
C VAL A 97 -0.50 -3.12 0.16
N THR A 98 -0.48 -2.89 1.48
CA THR A 98 -0.96 -1.64 2.08
C THR A 98 -0.13 -0.45 1.61
N VAL A 99 1.20 -0.55 1.68
CA VAL A 99 2.10 0.51 1.22
C VAL A 99 1.95 0.77 -0.27
N LEU A 100 1.92 -0.28 -1.09
CA LEU A 100 1.71 -0.14 -2.52
C LEU A 100 0.38 0.58 -2.83
N SER A 101 -0.69 0.20 -2.14
CA SER A 101 -2.02 0.82 -2.30
C SER A 101 -1.98 2.31 -1.92
N ILE A 102 -1.34 2.66 -0.80
CA ILE A 102 -1.17 4.07 -0.38
C ILE A 102 -0.39 4.89 -1.41
N LEU A 103 0.70 4.34 -1.96
CA LEU A 103 1.51 5.02 -2.97
C LEU A 103 0.74 5.24 -4.27
N LEU A 104 -0.03 4.24 -4.72
CA LEU A 104 -0.90 4.36 -5.90
C LEU A 104 -2.00 5.41 -5.69
N ILE A 105 -2.63 5.43 -4.51
CA ILE A 105 -3.61 6.45 -4.14
C ILE A 105 -2.96 7.83 -4.12
N TYR A 106 -1.77 7.96 -3.52
CA TYR A 106 -1.02 9.21 -3.47
C TYR A 106 -0.73 9.78 -4.86
N GLU A 107 -0.17 8.98 -5.77
CA GLU A 107 0.12 9.45 -7.14
C GLU A 107 -1.17 9.75 -7.93
N SER A 108 -2.24 8.98 -7.73
CA SER A 108 -3.54 9.22 -8.35
C SER A 108 -4.17 10.55 -7.88
N VAL A 109 -4.13 10.83 -6.58
CA VAL A 109 -4.63 12.08 -5.99
C VAL A 109 -3.78 13.27 -6.45
N LYS A 110 -2.46 13.15 -6.42
CA LYS A 110 -1.52 14.17 -6.88
C LYS A 110 -1.75 14.54 -8.35
N ARG A 111 -1.94 13.54 -9.24
CA ARG A 111 -2.28 13.77 -10.65
C ARG A 111 -3.64 14.48 -10.78
N THR A 112 -4.64 14.00 -10.05
CA THR A 112 -6.00 14.58 -10.07
C THR A 112 -6.00 16.04 -9.64
N LEU A 113 -5.29 16.37 -8.54
CA LEU A 113 -5.14 17.74 -8.06
C LEU A 113 -4.42 18.62 -9.08
N ARG A 114 -3.35 18.12 -9.71
CA ARG A 114 -2.65 18.87 -10.77
C ARG A 114 -3.59 19.21 -11.93
N LEU A 115 -4.35 18.23 -12.43
CA LEU A 115 -5.33 18.46 -13.50
C LEU A 115 -6.46 19.39 -13.08
N HIS A 116 -6.88 19.33 -11.81
CA HIS A 116 -7.88 20.22 -11.25
C HIS A 116 -7.40 21.69 -11.29
N PHE A 117 -6.20 21.96 -10.79
CA PHE A 117 -5.63 23.31 -10.78
C PHE A 117 -5.31 23.83 -12.20
N SER A 118 -4.99 22.96 -13.15
CA SER A 118 -4.80 23.33 -14.56
C SER A 118 -6.11 23.53 -15.36
N GLY A 119 -7.29 23.27 -14.78
CA GLY A 119 -8.58 23.37 -15.48
C GLY A 119 -8.83 22.27 -16.54
N GLN A 120 -7.92 21.31 -16.66
CA GLN A 120 -7.93 20.21 -17.64
C GLN A 120 -8.66 18.97 -17.15
N LEU A 121 -9.29 19.02 -15.97
CA LEU A 121 -9.97 17.88 -15.38
C LEU A 121 -11.30 17.54 -16.08
N ARG A 122 -11.41 16.30 -16.59
CA ARG A 122 -12.65 15.72 -17.11
C ARG A 122 -13.54 15.22 -15.96
N LYS A 123 -14.56 16.01 -15.59
CA LYS A 123 -15.43 15.76 -14.42
C LYS A 123 -16.13 14.39 -14.41
N SER A 124 -16.54 13.88 -15.58
CA SER A 124 -17.18 12.55 -15.67
C SER A 124 -16.23 11.43 -15.22
N MET A 125 -14.96 11.49 -15.61
CA MET A 125 -13.95 10.52 -15.19
C MET A 125 -13.57 10.68 -13.71
N LEU A 126 -13.63 11.89 -13.17
CA LEU A 126 -13.47 12.10 -11.73
C LEU A 126 -14.55 11.35 -10.92
N VAL A 127 -15.82 11.38 -11.37
CA VAL A 127 -16.90 10.65 -10.69
C VAL A 127 -16.63 9.14 -10.71
N LEU A 128 -16.19 8.60 -11.86
CA LEU A 128 -15.81 7.18 -11.97
C LEU A 128 -14.60 6.83 -11.08
N LEU A 129 -13.61 7.72 -10.98
CA LEU A 129 -12.46 7.52 -10.12
C LEU A 129 -12.89 7.45 -8.65
N ILE A 130 -13.75 8.37 -8.20
CA ILE A 130 -14.29 8.37 -6.83
C ILE A 130 -15.10 7.09 -6.57
N ALA A 131 -15.93 6.66 -7.50
CA ALA A 131 -16.68 5.41 -7.39
C ALA A 131 -15.78 4.18 -7.28
N SER A 132 -14.59 4.20 -7.91
CA SER A 132 -13.64 3.09 -7.85
C SER A 132 -12.94 2.94 -6.48
N VAL A 133 -13.01 3.94 -5.60
CA VAL A 133 -12.37 3.87 -4.27
C VAL A 133 -12.95 2.73 -3.43
N TYR A 134 -14.26 2.51 -3.47
CA TYR A 134 -14.92 1.49 -2.64
C TYR A 134 -14.49 0.05 -3.02
N PRO A 135 -14.52 -0.36 -4.30
CA PRO A 135 -14.00 -1.67 -4.71
C PRO A 135 -12.54 -1.89 -4.31
N HIS A 136 -11.66 -0.89 -4.49
CA HIS A 136 -10.26 -1.00 -4.10
C HIS A 136 -10.07 -1.16 -2.59
N TYR A 137 -10.86 -0.42 -1.79
CA TYR A 137 -10.88 -0.57 -0.34
C TYR A 137 -11.35 -1.96 0.09
N TYR A 138 -12.44 -2.44 -0.51
CA TYR A 138 -12.96 -3.79 -0.26
C TYR A 138 -11.93 -4.88 -0.62
N SER A 139 -11.25 -4.71 -1.76
CA SER A 139 -10.18 -5.60 -2.20
C SER A 139 -9.02 -5.63 -1.20
N TRP A 140 -8.54 -4.47 -0.78
CA TRP A 140 -7.51 -4.36 0.26
C TRP A 140 -7.94 -5.02 1.58
N TRP A 141 -9.17 -4.78 2.03
CA TRP A 141 -9.70 -5.36 3.26
C TRP A 141 -9.82 -6.89 3.17
N SER A 142 -10.21 -7.41 2.01
CA SER A 142 -10.27 -8.86 1.77
C SER A 142 -8.88 -9.48 1.84
N TYR A 143 -7.87 -8.85 1.21
CA TYR A 143 -6.48 -9.29 1.32
C TYR A 143 -5.96 -9.28 2.75
N PHE A 144 -6.28 -8.23 3.51
CA PHE A 144 -5.95 -8.13 4.93
C PHE A 144 -6.47 -9.37 5.67
N ASN A 145 -7.78 -9.65 5.60
CA ASN A 145 -8.39 -10.76 6.34
C ASN A 145 -7.90 -12.13 5.87
N TYR A 146 -7.74 -12.33 4.55
CA TYR A 146 -7.31 -13.62 4.00
C TYR A 146 -5.92 -14.01 4.49
N TRP A 147 -5.00 -13.06 4.53
CA TRP A 147 -3.64 -13.30 5.04
C TRP A 147 -3.56 -13.32 6.56
N ASN A 148 -4.37 -12.49 7.23
CA ASN A 148 -4.35 -12.37 8.68
C ASN A 148 -4.88 -13.64 9.37
N ASP A 149 -5.94 -14.20 8.80
CA ASP A 149 -6.64 -15.34 9.39
C ASP A 149 -6.24 -16.67 8.74
N ASP A 150 -5.69 -16.64 7.51
CA ASP A 150 -5.05 -17.77 6.80
C ASP A 150 -5.98 -18.98 6.53
N PHE A 151 -7.31 -18.82 6.65
CA PHE A 151 -8.29 -19.90 6.42
C PHE A 151 -9.13 -19.76 5.15
N TYR A 152 -9.12 -18.60 4.49
CA TYR A 152 -9.97 -18.32 3.34
C TYR A 152 -9.41 -18.95 2.04
N ARG A 153 -10.25 -19.70 1.32
CA ARG A 153 -9.88 -20.36 0.05
C ARG A 153 -10.15 -19.49 -1.19
N GLN A 154 -10.78 -18.34 -1.01
CA GLN A 154 -11.24 -17.45 -2.09
C GLN A 154 -10.14 -16.54 -2.66
N TRP A 155 -8.88 -16.81 -2.32
CA TRP A 155 -7.72 -16.02 -2.74
C TRP A 155 -7.67 -15.75 -4.26
N ASN A 156 -7.89 -16.78 -5.07
CA ASN A 156 -7.80 -16.67 -6.53
C ASN A 156 -8.90 -15.76 -7.11
N HIS A 157 -10.10 -15.80 -6.54
CA HIS A 157 -11.20 -14.93 -6.96
C HIS A 157 -10.88 -13.47 -6.63
N GLN A 158 -10.36 -13.23 -5.42
CA GLN A 158 -9.97 -11.88 -5.00
C GLN A 158 -8.86 -11.30 -5.86
N LEU A 159 -7.86 -12.12 -6.21
CA LEU A 159 -6.78 -11.73 -7.13
C LEU A 159 -7.33 -11.33 -8.50
N PHE A 160 -8.23 -12.13 -9.06
CA PHE A 160 -8.87 -11.83 -10.34
C PHE A 160 -9.63 -10.50 -10.29
N PHE A 161 -10.49 -10.30 -9.28
CA PHE A 161 -11.25 -9.06 -9.15
C PHE A 161 -10.34 -7.85 -9.03
N SER A 162 -9.32 -7.88 -8.16
CA SER A 162 -8.42 -6.73 -8.00
C SER A 162 -7.61 -6.41 -9.25
N ILE A 163 -7.22 -7.40 -10.06
CA ILE A 163 -6.54 -7.14 -11.34
C ILE A 163 -7.49 -6.43 -12.30
N THR A 164 -8.72 -6.92 -12.44
CA THR A 164 -9.72 -6.30 -13.33
C THR A 164 -10.11 -4.90 -12.88
N GLU A 165 -10.27 -4.69 -11.56
CA GLU A 165 -10.52 -3.38 -10.95
C GLU A 165 -9.37 -2.42 -11.20
N LEU A 166 -8.12 -2.88 -11.05
CA LEU A 166 -6.94 -2.07 -11.31
C LEU A 166 -6.87 -1.63 -12.78
N ILE A 167 -7.09 -2.54 -13.73
CA ILE A 167 -7.12 -2.22 -15.17
C ILE A 167 -8.19 -1.17 -15.46
N SER A 168 -9.40 -1.35 -14.92
CA SER A 168 -10.51 -0.40 -15.08
C SER A 168 -10.14 0.99 -14.52
N THR A 169 -9.59 1.06 -13.31
CA THR A 169 -9.17 2.32 -12.70
C THR A 169 -8.00 2.97 -13.46
N LEU A 170 -7.05 2.20 -13.99
CA LEU A 170 -5.97 2.73 -14.83
C LEU A 170 -6.52 3.40 -16.09
N ALA A 171 -7.53 2.82 -16.73
CA ALA A 171 -8.19 3.44 -17.87
C ALA A 171 -8.88 4.76 -17.48
N VAL A 172 -9.59 4.80 -16.35
CA VAL A 172 -10.21 6.02 -15.82
C VAL A 172 -9.17 7.09 -15.52
N VAL A 173 -8.08 6.72 -14.84
CA VAL A 173 -6.98 7.65 -14.49
C VAL A 173 -6.30 8.17 -15.75
N TYR A 174 -6.11 7.33 -16.77
CA TYR A 174 -5.57 7.75 -18.06
C TYR A 174 -6.46 8.80 -18.73
N LEU A 175 -7.78 8.60 -18.71
CA LEU A 175 -8.80 9.45 -19.33
C LEU A 175 -9.24 10.67 -18.48
N LEU A 176 -8.62 10.93 -17.33
CA LEU A 176 -8.92 12.10 -16.49
C LEU A 176 -8.63 13.44 -17.16
N ASP A 177 -7.69 13.43 -18.10
CA ASP A 177 -7.33 14.61 -18.87
C ASP A 177 -8.40 14.92 -19.94
N LYS A 178 -8.54 16.19 -20.29
CA LYS A 178 -9.56 16.64 -21.26
C LYS A 178 -9.12 16.38 -22.69
#